data_AF-A0A7S7ESC2-F1
#
_entry.id   AF-A0A7S7ESC2-F1
#
_cell.length_a   1.000
_cell.length_b   1.000
_cell.length_c   1.000
_cell.angle_alpha   90.00
_cell.angle_beta   90.00
_cell.angle_gamma   90.00
#
_symmetry.space_group_name_H-M   'P 1'
#
loop_
_entity.id
_entity.type
_entity.pdbx_description
1 polymer ?
#
loop_
_entity_poly.entity_id
_entity_poly.type
_entity_poly.pdbx_seq_one_letter_code
_entity_poly.pdbx_strand_id
1 'polypeptide(L)'
;MRIQILSENRTNHTECMAEHGLAVYIETDEKTLVFDMGGSQLYLDNADKLKIDLTQADAAVISHGHYDHTGGIPSFCKLNKNAPIYIHKEAFGATYGMEDGKLDEESCGIRWTEEEKKMLQGRLILTEGPLWLTNDIVISGTIPKTDVFTPTEQFYIKGQDGELRPDEMNHEQFLAIRLKGDRETGRGIFIFSGCSHTGVIPCISYAKELFPGEKILGLLAGMHLYHTKGDDLNQILDQIAAEEMEYVIPVHCTGMEGICGLKLRLGSRCIPAGVGDQLIF
;
A
#
# COMPACT_ATOMS: atom_id res chain seq x y z
N MET A 1 -4.52 -14.73 10.21
CA MET A 1 -3.72 -13.53 9.85
C MET A 1 -4.08 -12.38 10.78
N ARG A 2 -3.07 -11.67 11.29
CA ARG A 2 -3.22 -10.47 12.13
C ARG A 2 -2.65 -9.26 11.40
N ILE A 3 -3.40 -8.17 11.35
CA ILE A 3 -2.98 -6.89 10.78
C ILE A 3 -2.94 -5.85 11.89
N GLN A 4 -1.89 -5.04 11.92
CA GLN A 4 -1.77 -3.87 12.79
C GLN A 4 -1.42 -2.64 11.94
N ILE A 5 -2.23 -1.58 12.04
CA ILE A 5 -1.96 -0.31 11.36
C ILE A 5 -0.98 0.51 12.20
N LEU A 6 0.19 0.82 11.64
CA LEU A 6 1.29 1.51 12.31
C LEU A 6 1.49 2.95 11.84
N SER A 7 1.13 3.25 10.59
CA SER A 7 1.08 4.61 10.04
C SER A 7 -0.14 4.72 9.11
N GLU A 8 -0.88 5.81 9.25
CA GLU A 8 -2.10 6.16 8.53
C GLU A 8 -2.39 7.65 8.78
N ASN A 9 -3.22 8.26 7.95
CA ASN A 9 -3.58 9.68 8.02
C ASN A 9 -4.43 10.02 9.26
N ARG A 10 -4.97 9.01 9.96
CA ARG A 10 -5.80 9.16 11.15
C ARG A 10 -5.38 8.13 12.20
N THR A 11 -5.63 8.44 13.46
CA THR A 11 -5.41 7.54 14.59
C THR A 11 -6.72 7.25 15.30
N ASN A 12 -6.94 5.99 15.67
CA ASN A 12 -8.05 5.55 16.52
C ASN A 12 -7.55 5.19 17.93
N HIS A 13 -6.25 5.35 18.20
CA HIS A 13 -5.61 4.94 19.44
C HIS A 13 -4.99 6.15 20.16
N THR A 14 -5.27 6.27 21.47
CA THR A 14 -4.96 7.47 22.26
C THR A 14 -3.47 7.75 22.44
N GLU A 15 -2.63 6.72 22.31
CA GLU A 15 -1.17 6.86 22.46
C GLU A 15 -0.46 7.01 21.12
N CYS A 16 -1.11 6.67 20.02
CA CYS A 16 -0.49 6.66 18.69
C CYS A 16 -0.69 8.00 17.96
N MET A 17 0.24 8.30 17.06
CA MET A 17 0.18 9.50 16.21
C MET A 17 -0.08 9.11 14.76
N ALA A 18 -0.67 10.03 14.01
CA ALA A 18 -0.92 9.89 12.58
C ALA A 18 0.04 10.78 11.77
N GLU A 19 0.32 10.38 10.53
CA GLU A 19 1.05 11.17 9.53
C GLU A 19 0.47 10.89 8.14
N HIS A 20 0.81 11.71 7.15
CA HIS A 20 0.57 11.34 5.76
C HIS A 20 1.51 10.19 5.38
N GLY A 21 0.96 8.97 5.31
CA GLY A 21 1.68 7.77 4.91
C GLY A 21 0.96 6.51 5.33
N LEU A 22 1.51 5.36 4.92
CA LEU A 22 0.98 4.05 5.25
C LEU A 22 2.09 3.14 5.75
N ALA A 23 1.85 2.43 6.85
CA ALA A 23 2.68 1.33 7.30
C ALA A 23 1.81 0.29 8.01
N VAL A 24 1.94 -0.97 7.61
CA VAL A 24 1.11 -2.07 8.08
C VAL A 24 1.98 -3.23 8.49
N TYR A 25 1.81 -3.70 9.72
CA TYR A 25 2.41 -4.94 10.18
C TYR A 25 1.43 -6.09 9.95
N ILE A 26 1.90 -7.17 9.34
CA ILE A 26 1.08 -8.30 8.89
C ILE A 26 1.72 -9.59 9.41
N GLU A 27 0.99 -10.35 10.21
CA GLU A 27 1.43 -11.64 10.69
C GLU A 27 0.53 -12.74 10.12
N THR A 28 1.18 -13.73 9.52
CA THR A 28 0.54 -14.94 8.97
C THR A 28 1.19 -16.17 9.59
N ASP A 29 0.62 -17.34 9.33
CA ASP A 29 1.21 -18.61 9.79
C ASP A 29 2.55 -18.92 9.11
N GLU A 30 2.85 -18.29 7.97
CA GLU A 30 4.04 -18.56 7.16
C GLU A 30 5.13 -17.49 7.31
N LYS A 31 4.74 -16.22 7.47
CA LYS A 31 5.62 -15.05 7.55
C LYS A 31 5.03 -13.90 8.35
N THR A 32 5.92 -13.14 8.96
CA THR A 32 5.66 -11.79 9.48
C THR A 32 6.23 -10.75 8.50
N LEU A 33 5.40 -9.82 8.04
CA LEU A 33 5.73 -8.85 7.02
C LEU A 33 5.47 -7.42 7.51
N VAL A 34 6.22 -6.46 6.96
CA VAL A 34 5.89 -5.04 7.02
C VAL A 34 5.55 -4.56 5.61
N PHE A 35 4.36 -4.02 5.40
CA PHE A 35 3.92 -3.46 4.13
C PHE A 35 3.90 -1.93 4.22
N ASP A 36 4.73 -1.29 3.40
CA ASP A 36 5.09 0.14 3.47
C ASP A 36 5.63 0.59 4.85
N MET A 37 6.21 1.78 4.91
CA MET A 37 6.91 2.28 6.10
C MET A 37 6.68 3.76 6.38
N GLY A 38 5.56 4.32 5.95
CA GLY A 38 5.18 5.70 6.26
C GLY A 38 6.15 6.75 5.69
N GLY A 39 5.91 8.00 6.07
CA GLY A 39 6.73 9.16 5.68
C GLY A 39 7.95 9.38 6.57
N SER A 40 8.00 8.73 7.73
CA SER A 40 9.04 8.94 8.73
C SER A 40 9.25 7.69 9.62
N GLN A 41 10.02 7.84 10.71
CA GLN A 41 10.16 6.78 11.72
C GLN A 41 8.90 6.58 12.59
N LEU A 42 7.83 7.36 12.39
CA LEU A 42 6.66 7.39 13.28
C LEU A 42 6.01 6.00 13.46
N TYR A 43 5.99 5.18 12.41
CA TYR A 43 5.45 3.81 12.51
C TYR A 43 6.24 2.93 13.50
N LEU A 44 7.53 3.18 13.72
CA LEU A 44 8.33 2.51 14.77
C LEU A 44 7.91 2.97 16.16
N ASP A 45 7.70 4.28 16.35
CA ASP A 45 7.24 4.84 17.61
C ASP A 45 5.84 4.31 17.98
N ASN A 46 4.98 4.16 16.98
CA ASN A 46 3.66 3.55 17.14
C ASN A 46 3.78 2.04 17.43
N ALA A 47 4.68 1.32 16.76
CA ALA A 47 4.92 -0.10 17.03
C ALA A 47 5.37 -0.35 18.49
N ASP A 48 6.28 0.48 19.03
CA ASP A 48 6.73 0.39 20.43
C ASP A 48 5.56 0.56 21.41
N LYS A 49 4.73 1.59 21.22
CA LYS A 49 3.53 1.84 22.04
C LYS A 49 2.53 0.69 21.99
N LEU A 50 2.37 0.10 20.80
CA LEU A 50 1.49 -1.06 20.57
C LEU A 50 2.15 -2.41 20.95
N LYS A 51 3.40 -2.38 21.42
CA LYS A 51 4.20 -3.55 21.81
C LYS A 51 4.38 -4.56 20.66
N ILE A 52 4.56 -4.05 19.45
CA ILE A 52 4.86 -4.82 18.25
C ILE A 52 6.38 -4.81 18.01
N ASP A 53 6.99 -5.99 18.02
CA ASP A 53 8.42 -6.15 17.77
C ASP A 53 8.72 -6.32 16.28
N LEU A 54 9.07 -5.21 15.62
CA LEU A 54 9.44 -5.18 14.20
C LEU A 54 10.81 -5.82 13.90
N THR A 55 11.60 -6.19 14.91
CA THR A 55 12.83 -6.98 14.70
C THR A 55 12.51 -8.42 14.27
N GLN A 56 11.30 -8.91 14.55
CA GLN A 56 10.82 -10.24 14.14
C GLN A 56 10.25 -10.29 12.72
N ALA A 57 10.15 -9.16 12.02
CA ALA A 57 9.67 -9.18 10.64
C ALA A 57 10.63 -10.00 9.75
N ASP A 58 10.07 -10.93 8.98
CA ASP A 58 10.80 -11.79 8.04
C ASP A 58 11.17 -11.04 6.76
N ALA A 59 10.33 -10.09 6.34
CA ALA A 59 10.52 -9.28 5.15
C ALA A 59 9.72 -7.98 5.22
N ALA A 60 10.08 -7.02 4.38
CA ALA A 60 9.24 -5.86 4.10
C ALA A 60 8.92 -5.76 2.61
N VAL A 61 7.74 -5.25 2.29
CA VAL A 61 7.26 -5.04 0.91
C VAL A 61 6.84 -3.59 0.76
N ILE A 62 7.38 -2.92 -0.26
CA ILE A 62 7.09 -1.52 -0.55
C ILE A 62 6.23 -1.46 -1.80
N SER A 63 5.09 -0.79 -1.69
CA SER A 63 4.09 -0.69 -2.74
C SER A 63 4.58 0.14 -3.93
N HIS A 64 5.24 1.28 -3.69
CA HIS A 64 5.72 2.17 -4.75
C HIS A 64 6.74 3.21 -4.21
N GLY A 65 7.30 4.02 -5.11
CA GLY A 65 8.43 4.93 -4.84
C GLY A 65 8.14 6.26 -4.14
N HIS A 66 6.95 6.47 -3.56
CA HIS A 66 6.63 7.74 -2.90
C HIS A 66 7.14 7.82 -1.45
N TYR A 67 7.45 9.05 -1.01
CA TYR A 67 8.14 9.32 0.27
C TYR A 67 7.33 8.87 1.49
N ASP A 68 6.02 8.92 1.40
CA ASP A 68 5.04 8.58 2.43
C ASP A 68 4.81 7.06 2.57
N HIS A 69 5.47 6.27 1.73
CA HIS A 69 5.56 4.81 1.84
C HIS A 69 6.99 4.32 2.09
N THR A 70 7.99 5.14 1.71
CA THR A 70 9.41 4.78 1.72
C THR A 70 10.23 5.49 2.79
N GLY A 71 9.69 6.53 3.42
CA GLY A 71 10.41 7.43 4.34
C GLY A 71 10.96 6.70 5.56
N GLY A 72 10.24 5.71 6.07
CA GLY A 72 10.66 4.93 7.23
C GLY A 72 11.69 3.83 6.97
N ILE A 73 12.06 3.52 5.72
CA ILE A 73 12.96 2.40 5.38
C ILE A 73 14.33 2.51 6.07
N PRO A 74 15.02 3.67 6.09
CA PRO A 74 16.30 3.78 6.76
C PRO A 74 16.22 3.48 8.27
N SER A 75 15.12 3.89 8.92
CA SER A 75 14.88 3.59 10.33
C SER A 75 14.61 2.10 10.57
N PHE A 76 13.91 1.43 9.65
CA PHE A 76 13.74 -0.03 9.67
C PHE A 76 15.09 -0.76 9.65
N CYS A 77 16.00 -0.39 8.74
CA CYS A 77 17.32 -1.04 8.66
C CYS A 77 18.21 -0.77 9.89
N LYS A 78 17.98 0.34 10.60
CA LYS A 78 18.61 0.59 11.90
C LYS A 78 18.06 -0.35 12.98
N LEU A 79 16.78 -0.69 12.95
CA LEU A 79 16.12 -1.59 13.91
C LEU A 79 16.31 -3.08 13.55
N ASN A 80 15.83 -3.49 12.37
CA ASN A 80 15.87 -4.86 11.86
C ASN A 80 17.11 -5.06 10.94
N LYS A 81 17.99 -5.99 11.32
CA LYS A 81 19.28 -6.23 10.64
C LYS A 81 19.25 -7.25 9.51
N ASN A 82 18.16 -7.99 9.35
CA ASN A 82 18.15 -9.19 8.50
C ASN A 82 17.11 -9.14 7.37
N ALA A 83 15.90 -8.65 7.64
CA ALA A 83 14.78 -8.75 6.71
C ALA A 83 15.07 -8.11 5.33
N PRO A 84 14.92 -8.83 4.20
CA PRO A 84 14.97 -8.20 2.89
C PRO A 84 13.81 -7.22 2.71
N ILE A 85 14.05 -6.19 1.92
CA ILE A 85 13.05 -5.18 1.55
C ILE A 85 12.80 -5.30 0.05
N TYR A 86 11.60 -5.72 -0.32
CA TYR A 86 11.17 -5.85 -1.69
C TYR A 86 10.61 -4.52 -2.19
N ILE A 87 11.17 -3.99 -3.27
CA ILE A 87 10.75 -2.73 -3.88
C ILE A 87 10.89 -2.84 -5.39
N HIS A 88 10.02 -2.19 -6.15
CA HIS A 88 10.07 -2.25 -7.61
C HIS A 88 11.35 -1.59 -8.13
N LYS A 89 11.96 -2.16 -9.17
CA LYS A 89 13.22 -1.63 -9.74
C LYS A 89 13.09 -0.20 -10.29
N GLU A 90 11.86 0.21 -10.64
CA GLU A 90 11.53 1.53 -11.18
C GLU A 90 11.09 2.53 -10.10
N ALA A 91 11.05 2.14 -8.82
CA ALA A 91 10.62 3.02 -7.72
C ALA A 91 11.60 4.17 -7.42
N PHE A 92 12.80 4.13 -7.99
CA PHE A 92 13.85 5.09 -7.72
C PHE A 92 13.81 6.23 -8.72
N GLY A 93 13.65 7.46 -8.22
CA GLY A 93 13.63 8.65 -9.04
C GLY A 93 13.02 9.82 -8.29
N ALA A 94 13.17 11.01 -8.87
CA ALA A 94 12.40 12.16 -8.45
C ALA A 94 11.10 12.17 -9.24
N THR A 95 9.99 12.12 -8.52
CA THR A 95 8.62 12.20 -9.04
C THR A 95 7.96 13.41 -8.40
N TYR A 96 7.10 14.11 -9.12
CA TYR A 96 6.50 15.37 -8.70
C TYR A 96 4.99 15.34 -8.94
N GLY A 97 4.23 15.86 -7.98
CA GLY A 97 2.81 16.17 -8.16
C GLY A 97 2.63 17.48 -8.92
N MET A 98 1.38 17.78 -9.28
CA MET A 98 1.01 19.04 -9.92
C MET A 98 -0.32 19.55 -9.36
N GLU A 99 -0.29 20.71 -8.74
CA GLU A 99 -1.46 21.38 -8.16
C GLU A 99 -1.75 22.69 -8.92
N ASP A 100 -2.99 22.89 -9.36
CA ASP A 100 -3.43 24.09 -10.11
C ASP A 100 -2.52 24.45 -11.31
N GLY A 101 -1.99 23.43 -12.00
CA GLY A 101 -1.10 23.58 -13.16
C GLY A 101 0.32 24.02 -12.80
N LYS A 102 0.69 23.98 -11.52
CA LYS A 102 2.05 24.22 -11.03
C LYS A 102 2.66 22.92 -10.52
N LEU A 103 3.84 22.60 -11.02
CA LEU A 103 4.62 21.47 -10.51
C LEU A 103 5.05 21.75 -9.07
N ASP A 104 4.97 20.74 -8.22
CA ASP A 104 5.48 20.83 -6.85
C ASP A 104 6.98 21.14 -6.83
N GLU A 105 7.41 21.96 -5.88
CA GLU A 105 8.83 22.28 -5.70
C GLU A 105 9.62 21.08 -5.15
N GLU A 106 8.98 20.28 -4.30
CA GLU A 106 9.56 19.10 -3.69
C GLU A 106 9.11 17.82 -4.43
N SER A 107 10.05 16.89 -4.62
CA SER A 107 9.74 15.57 -5.14
C SER A 107 8.89 14.76 -4.13
N CYS A 108 7.80 14.15 -4.59
CA CYS A 108 7.07 13.12 -3.85
C CYS A 108 7.75 11.74 -3.92
N GLY A 109 8.79 11.56 -4.76
CA GLY A 109 9.62 10.35 -4.78
C GLY A 109 10.48 10.14 -3.51
N ILE A 110 11.32 9.11 -3.52
CA ILE A 110 12.19 8.71 -2.39
C ILE A 110 13.13 9.85 -1.93
N ARG A 111 13.14 10.13 -0.62
CA ARG A 111 13.88 11.25 -0.01
C ARG A 111 15.13 10.86 0.81
N TRP A 112 15.64 9.63 0.67
CA TRP A 112 16.79 9.16 1.44
C TRP A 112 18.07 9.92 1.11
N THR A 113 18.88 10.17 2.14
CA THR A 113 20.23 10.71 2.00
C THR A 113 21.17 9.70 1.33
N GLU A 114 22.30 10.17 0.81
CA GLU A 114 23.33 9.29 0.24
C GLU A 114 23.92 8.29 1.24
N GLU A 115 23.96 8.65 2.52
CA GLU A 115 24.38 7.74 3.59
C GLU A 115 23.35 6.62 3.81
N GLU A 116 22.06 6.97 3.85
CA GLU A 116 20.98 6.00 4.00
C GLU A 116 20.92 5.07 2.80
N LYS A 117 21.03 5.58 1.56
CA LYS A 117 21.10 4.74 0.35
C LYS A 117 22.22 3.70 0.46
N LYS A 118 23.41 4.09 0.94
CA LYS A 118 24.53 3.16 1.15
C LYS A 118 24.22 2.12 2.23
N MET A 119 23.57 2.50 3.31
CA MET A 119 23.15 1.59 4.39
C MET A 119 22.16 0.54 3.90
N LEU A 120 21.30 0.89 2.94
CA LEU A 120 20.31 0.00 2.35
C LEU A 120 20.91 -0.96 1.30
N GLN A 121 22.14 -0.72 0.84
CA GLN A 121 22.79 -1.59 -0.14
C GLN A 121 22.91 -3.02 0.41
N GLY A 122 22.43 -3.99 -0.35
CA GLY A 122 22.38 -5.40 0.04
C GLY A 122 21.12 -5.82 0.83
N ARG A 123 20.26 -4.88 1.23
CA ARG A 123 18.94 -5.18 1.83
C ARG A 123 17.79 -5.13 0.84
N LEU A 124 17.94 -4.33 -0.22
CA LEU A 124 16.90 -4.17 -1.25
C LEU A 124 16.92 -5.36 -2.21
N ILE A 125 15.75 -5.97 -2.42
CA ILE A 125 15.48 -6.94 -3.48
C ILE A 125 14.58 -6.27 -4.51
N LEU A 126 15.08 -6.15 -5.73
CA LEU A 126 14.36 -5.47 -6.80
C LEU A 126 13.35 -6.41 -7.45
N THR A 127 12.13 -5.91 -7.61
CA THR A 127 10.98 -6.60 -8.20
C THR A 127 10.61 -5.97 -9.55
N GLU A 128 9.94 -6.75 -10.40
CA GLU A 128 9.43 -6.32 -11.71
C GLU A 128 8.17 -7.09 -12.09
N GLY A 129 8.22 -8.42 -12.01
CA GLY A 129 7.06 -9.29 -12.18
C GLY A 129 6.65 -9.97 -10.86
N PRO A 130 5.64 -10.86 -10.92
CA PRO A 130 5.18 -11.61 -9.75
C PRO A 130 6.32 -12.35 -9.06
N LEU A 131 6.50 -12.07 -7.77
CA LEU A 131 7.48 -12.73 -6.91
C LEU A 131 6.77 -13.42 -5.76
N TRP A 132 6.76 -14.75 -5.80
CA TRP A 132 6.18 -15.60 -4.75
C TRP A 132 7.17 -15.74 -3.60
N LEU A 133 6.82 -15.20 -2.43
CA LEU A 133 7.58 -15.38 -1.19
C LEU A 133 7.33 -16.76 -0.55
N THR A 134 6.14 -17.30 -0.79
CA THR A 134 5.70 -18.67 -0.49
C THR A 134 4.69 -19.11 -1.56
N ASN A 135 4.04 -20.28 -1.41
CA ASN A 135 2.95 -20.70 -2.30
C ASN A 135 1.67 -19.85 -2.16
N ASP A 136 1.63 -18.99 -1.13
CA ASP A 136 0.42 -18.29 -0.70
C ASP A 136 0.65 -16.79 -0.49
N ILE A 137 1.88 -16.32 -0.59
CA ILE A 137 2.24 -14.90 -0.46
C ILE A 137 2.98 -14.47 -1.73
N VAL A 138 2.42 -13.48 -2.45
CA VAL A 138 2.99 -12.96 -3.69
C VAL A 138 3.04 -11.44 -3.68
N ILE A 139 4.13 -10.90 -4.21
CA ILE A 139 4.28 -9.50 -4.58
C ILE A 139 4.01 -9.41 -6.08
N SER A 140 3.10 -8.54 -6.52
CA SER A 140 2.58 -8.55 -7.89
C SER A 140 3.60 -8.19 -8.97
N GLY A 141 4.61 -7.38 -8.63
CA GLY A 141 5.36 -6.60 -9.61
C GLY A 141 4.46 -5.56 -10.29
N THR A 142 4.86 -5.10 -11.48
CA THR A 142 4.11 -4.11 -12.26
C THR A 142 2.66 -4.54 -12.48
N ILE A 143 1.71 -3.68 -12.11
CA ILE A 143 0.28 -3.92 -12.32
C ILE A 143 -0.07 -3.64 -13.79
N PRO A 144 -0.67 -4.61 -14.52
CA PRO A 144 -1.10 -4.38 -15.90
C PRO A 144 -2.15 -3.28 -16.00
N LYS A 145 -1.97 -2.36 -16.95
CA LYS A 145 -2.99 -1.35 -17.27
C LYS A 145 -4.23 -2.01 -17.86
N THR A 146 -5.40 -1.47 -17.55
CA THR A 146 -6.67 -1.93 -18.11
C THR A 146 -7.44 -0.76 -18.73
N ASP A 147 -8.34 -1.05 -19.66
CA ASP A 147 -9.18 -0.03 -20.31
C ASP A 147 -10.24 0.58 -19.37
N VAL A 148 -10.42 0.02 -18.17
CA VAL A 148 -11.43 0.43 -17.18
C VAL A 148 -10.85 1.47 -16.19
N PHE A 149 -9.68 2.02 -16.49
CA PHE A 149 -8.94 2.89 -15.59
C PHE A 149 -8.93 4.35 -16.06
N THR A 150 -9.09 5.27 -15.11
CA THR A 150 -8.71 6.68 -15.26
C THR A 150 -7.91 7.07 -14.02
N PRO A 151 -6.64 7.49 -14.16
CA PRO A 151 -5.87 8.01 -13.04
C PRO A 151 -6.62 9.17 -12.39
N THR A 152 -6.74 9.12 -11.08
CA THR A 152 -7.37 10.19 -10.29
C THR A 152 -6.45 11.40 -10.10
N GLU A 153 -5.15 11.18 -10.30
CA GLU A 153 -4.08 12.19 -10.28
C GLU A 153 -2.98 11.76 -11.26
N GLN A 154 -2.20 12.73 -11.75
CA GLN A 154 -1.08 12.49 -12.64
C GLN A 154 0.21 12.99 -12.00
N PHE A 155 1.23 12.13 -11.99
CA PHE A 155 2.57 12.45 -11.51
C PHE A 155 3.53 12.65 -12.68
N TYR A 156 4.65 13.31 -12.41
CA TYR A 156 5.63 13.68 -13.43
C TYR A 156 7.06 13.35 -13.02
N ILE A 157 7.83 12.88 -14.00
CA ILE A 157 9.29 12.70 -13.92
C ILE A 157 9.95 13.85 -14.68
N LYS A 158 10.95 14.46 -14.05
CA LYS A 158 11.79 15.48 -14.70
C LYS A 158 12.99 14.80 -15.36
N GLY A 159 13.01 14.80 -16.70
CA GLY A 159 14.12 14.26 -17.48
C GLY A 159 15.42 15.07 -17.29
N GLN A 160 16.54 14.48 -17.70
CA GLN A 160 17.85 15.16 -17.68
C GLN A 160 17.89 16.39 -18.60
N ASP A 161 17.04 16.42 -19.62
CA ASP A 161 16.79 17.54 -20.52
C ASP A 161 15.91 18.64 -19.92
N GLY A 162 15.38 18.43 -18.71
CA GLY A 162 14.45 19.32 -18.03
C GLY A 162 13.00 19.16 -18.47
N GLU A 163 12.70 18.26 -19.42
CA GLU A 163 11.33 17.98 -19.85
C GLU A 163 10.56 17.20 -18.80
N LEU A 164 9.31 17.58 -18.59
CA LEU A 164 8.37 16.83 -17.75
C LEU A 164 7.70 15.74 -18.57
N ARG A 165 7.75 14.52 -18.06
CA ARG A 165 7.10 13.35 -18.64
C ARG A 165 6.15 12.75 -17.61
N PRO A 166 4.98 12.24 -18.01
CA PRO A 166 4.12 11.51 -17.09
C PRO A 166 4.88 10.35 -16.40
N ASP A 167 4.72 10.22 -15.09
CA ASP A 167 5.03 8.97 -14.39
C ASP A 167 3.86 8.01 -14.64
N GLU A 168 4.15 6.90 -15.30
CA GLU A 168 3.18 5.87 -15.63
C GLU A 168 2.85 4.95 -14.45
N MET A 169 3.50 5.17 -13.29
CA MET A 169 3.33 4.39 -12.06
C MET A 169 3.65 2.90 -12.24
N ASN A 170 4.55 2.57 -13.18
CA ASN A 170 5.03 1.21 -13.42
C ASN A 170 5.75 0.60 -12.20
N HIS A 171 6.13 1.45 -11.23
CA HIS A 171 6.75 1.04 -9.98
C HIS A 171 5.75 0.63 -8.90
N GLU A 172 4.45 0.74 -9.17
CA GLU A 172 3.42 0.28 -8.25
C GLU A 172 3.25 -1.24 -8.28
N GLN A 173 3.16 -1.82 -7.09
CA GLN A 173 2.89 -3.23 -6.83
C GLN A 173 2.06 -3.40 -5.56
N PHE A 174 1.33 -4.51 -5.48
CA PHE A 174 0.58 -4.91 -4.30
C PHE A 174 1.14 -6.21 -3.70
N LEU A 175 0.79 -6.46 -2.44
CA LEU A 175 0.99 -7.73 -1.76
C LEU A 175 -0.34 -8.49 -1.71
N ALA A 176 -0.34 -9.76 -2.09
CA ALA A 176 -1.51 -10.62 -1.97
C ALA A 176 -1.18 -11.88 -1.17
N ILE A 177 -2.09 -12.23 -0.26
CA ILE A 177 -1.95 -13.35 0.67
C ILE A 177 -3.19 -14.25 0.55
N ARG A 178 -2.99 -15.52 0.23
CA ARG A 178 -4.04 -16.54 0.27
C ARG A 178 -4.26 -17.00 1.71
N LEU A 179 -5.43 -16.71 2.27
CA LEU A 179 -5.86 -17.23 3.57
C LEU A 179 -6.51 -18.60 3.40
N LYS A 180 -5.94 -19.59 4.09
CA LYS A 180 -6.41 -20.96 4.13
C LYS A 180 -7.38 -21.12 5.31
N GLY A 181 -8.60 -20.63 5.16
CA GLY A 181 -9.69 -20.84 6.11
C GLY A 181 -10.61 -22.02 5.73
N ASP A 182 -11.60 -22.27 6.58
CA ASP A 182 -12.82 -23.01 6.25
C ASP A 182 -13.97 -22.03 5.92
N ARG A 183 -15.20 -22.53 5.76
CA ARG A 183 -16.35 -21.69 5.42
C ARG A 183 -16.73 -20.67 6.50
N GLU A 184 -16.30 -20.86 7.75
CA GLU A 184 -16.61 -19.98 8.89
C GLU A 184 -15.52 -18.94 9.14
N THR A 185 -14.26 -19.28 8.88
CA THR A 185 -13.09 -18.38 9.04
C THR A 185 -12.73 -17.60 7.78
N GLY A 186 -13.29 -17.98 6.62
CA GLY A 186 -13.11 -17.28 5.35
C GLY A 186 -11.84 -17.71 4.61
N ARG A 187 -12.00 -18.46 3.50
CA ARG A 187 -10.93 -18.74 2.54
C ARG A 187 -10.93 -17.70 1.42
N GLY A 188 -9.77 -17.22 1.00
CA GLY A 188 -9.63 -16.43 -0.22
C GLY A 188 -8.37 -15.58 -0.24
N ILE A 189 -8.33 -14.59 -1.12
CA ILE A 189 -7.18 -13.70 -1.28
C ILE A 189 -7.41 -12.41 -0.51
N PHE A 190 -6.43 -12.01 0.29
CA PHE A 190 -6.37 -10.70 0.92
C PHE A 190 -5.33 -9.84 0.20
N ILE A 191 -5.75 -8.68 -0.30
CA ILE A 191 -4.90 -7.75 -1.06
C ILE A 191 -4.51 -6.57 -0.18
N PHE A 192 -3.24 -6.18 -0.26
CA PHE A 192 -2.67 -4.99 0.37
C PHE A 192 -2.10 -4.09 -0.73
N SER A 193 -2.70 -2.92 -0.93
CA SER A 193 -2.27 -1.92 -1.91
C SER A 193 -1.90 -0.62 -1.19
N GLY A 194 -0.81 0.03 -1.63
CA GLY A 194 -0.37 1.30 -1.04
C GLY A 194 -1.35 2.43 -1.36
N CYS A 195 -1.25 2.97 -2.57
CA CYS A 195 -2.10 4.05 -3.07
C CYS A 195 -3.03 3.65 -4.22
N SER A 196 -2.76 2.56 -4.92
CA SER A 196 -3.53 2.14 -6.10
C SER A 196 -3.61 3.23 -7.18
N HIS A 197 -2.48 3.91 -7.45
CA HIS A 197 -2.35 4.93 -8.49
C HIS A 197 -2.68 4.40 -9.89
N THR A 198 -2.39 3.13 -10.17
CA THR A 198 -2.80 2.42 -11.40
C THR A 198 -4.27 1.99 -11.39
N GLY A 199 -5.00 2.32 -10.32
CA GLY A 199 -6.41 2.02 -10.10
C GLY A 199 -6.62 0.77 -9.26
N VAL A 200 -7.54 0.84 -8.30
CA VAL A 200 -7.86 -0.29 -7.39
C VAL A 200 -8.49 -1.48 -8.12
N ILE A 201 -9.26 -1.25 -9.19
CA ILE A 201 -9.91 -2.31 -9.97
C ILE A 201 -8.89 -3.13 -10.79
N PRO A 202 -7.91 -2.51 -11.46
CA PRO A 202 -6.74 -3.22 -11.98
C PRO A 202 -6.01 -4.09 -10.94
N CYS A 203 -5.77 -3.59 -9.73
CA CYS A 203 -5.16 -4.38 -8.66
C CYS A 203 -5.98 -5.64 -8.34
N ILE A 204 -7.30 -5.49 -8.17
CA ILE A 204 -8.22 -6.61 -7.89
C ILE A 204 -8.25 -7.60 -9.05
N SER A 205 -8.30 -7.11 -10.28
CA SER A 205 -8.33 -7.94 -11.49
C SER A 205 -7.05 -8.74 -11.62
N TYR A 206 -5.89 -8.11 -11.42
CA TYR A 206 -4.60 -8.79 -11.49
C TYR A 206 -4.43 -9.81 -10.37
N ALA A 207 -4.93 -9.52 -9.16
CA ALA A 207 -4.94 -10.51 -8.08
C ALA A 207 -5.77 -11.76 -8.45
N LYS A 208 -6.91 -11.61 -9.13
CA LYS A 208 -7.70 -12.76 -9.63
C LYS A 208 -6.95 -13.57 -10.69
N GLU A 209 -6.14 -12.91 -11.53
CA GLU A 209 -5.30 -13.60 -12.51
C GLU A 209 -4.16 -14.37 -11.85
N LEU A 210 -3.53 -13.81 -10.82
CA LEU A 210 -2.49 -14.50 -10.03
C LEU A 210 -3.04 -15.66 -9.21
N PHE A 211 -4.33 -15.63 -8.88
CA PHE A 211 -5.03 -16.67 -8.11
C PHE A 211 -6.31 -17.17 -8.81
N PRO A 212 -6.19 -17.88 -9.95
CA PRO A 212 -7.36 -18.30 -10.71
C PRO A 212 -8.32 -19.17 -9.88
N GLY A 213 -9.59 -18.75 -9.84
CA GLY A 213 -10.67 -19.47 -9.16
C GLY A 213 -10.76 -19.24 -7.65
N GLU A 214 -9.86 -18.48 -7.05
CA GLU A 214 -10.01 -18.01 -5.67
C GLU A 214 -10.87 -16.74 -5.63
N LYS A 215 -11.69 -16.59 -4.59
CA LYS A 215 -12.39 -15.33 -4.33
C LYS A 215 -11.45 -14.32 -3.69
N ILE A 216 -11.67 -13.03 -3.97
CA ILE A 216 -11.06 -11.96 -3.17
C ILE A 216 -11.86 -11.86 -1.87
N LEU A 217 -11.20 -12.19 -0.76
CA LEU A 217 -11.78 -12.16 0.58
C LEU A 217 -11.76 -10.74 1.13
N GLY A 218 -10.63 -10.04 0.97
CA GLY A 218 -10.51 -8.69 1.49
C GLY A 218 -9.45 -7.85 0.81
N LEU A 219 -9.56 -6.54 1.07
CA LEU A 219 -8.74 -5.50 0.48
C LEU A 219 -8.42 -4.45 1.55
N LEU A 220 -7.14 -4.24 1.85
CA LEU A 220 -6.64 -3.07 2.55
C LEU A 220 -5.92 -2.20 1.53
N ALA A 221 -6.41 -0.98 1.31
CA ALA A 221 -5.87 -0.12 0.28
C ALA A 221 -6.03 1.37 0.59
N GLY A 222 -4.98 2.14 0.32
CA GLY A 222 -5.19 3.47 -0.24
C GLY A 222 -5.65 3.33 -1.68
N MET A 223 -6.76 4.00 -2.01
CA MET A 223 -7.40 3.90 -3.34
C MET A 223 -7.31 5.20 -4.15
N HIS A 224 -6.60 6.19 -3.61
CA HIS A 224 -6.35 7.48 -4.23
C HIS A 224 -7.61 8.31 -4.62
N LEU A 225 -8.72 8.09 -3.90
CA LEU A 225 -10.01 8.69 -4.23
C LEU A 225 -10.20 10.11 -3.68
N TYR A 226 -9.24 10.66 -2.92
CA TYR A 226 -9.40 11.95 -2.23
C TYR A 226 -9.63 13.17 -3.15
N HIS A 227 -9.22 13.08 -4.42
CA HIS A 227 -9.49 14.09 -5.45
C HIS A 227 -10.63 13.71 -6.41
N THR A 228 -11.16 12.49 -6.33
CA THR A 228 -12.22 12.00 -7.21
C THR A 228 -13.58 12.41 -6.67
N LYS A 229 -14.47 12.96 -7.51
CA LYS A 229 -15.76 13.49 -7.08
C LYS A 229 -16.89 13.06 -8.01
N GLY A 230 -18.13 13.20 -7.53
CA GLY A 230 -19.33 13.04 -8.35
C GLY A 230 -19.51 11.61 -8.89
N ASP A 231 -19.85 11.52 -10.18
CA ASP A 231 -20.20 10.25 -10.84
C ASP A 231 -19.00 9.30 -10.95
N ASP A 232 -17.79 9.84 -11.20
CA ASP A 232 -16.56 9.03 -11.29
C ASP A 232 -16.27 8.31 -9.97
N LEU A 233 -16.41 9.03 -8.84
CA LEU A 233 -16.26 8.43 -7.52
C LEU A 233 -17.30 7.33 -7.32
N ASN A 234 -18.57 7.62 -7.58
CA ASN A 234 -19.65 6.65 -7.38
C ASN A 234 -19.47 5.39 -8.23
N GLN A 235 -19.01 5.52 -9.48
CA GLN A 235 -18.74 4.39 -10.35
C GLN A 235 -17.65 3.48 -9.79
N ILE A 236 -16.54 4.04 -9.31
CA ILE A 236 -15.46 3.24 -8.70
C ILE A 236 -15.97 2.54 -7.44
N LEU A 237 -16.73 3.25 -6.60
CA LEU A 237 -17.31 2.68 -5.38
C LEU A 237 -18.30 1.54 -5.66
N ASP A 238 -19.10 1.66 -6.72
CA ASP A 238 -20.04 0.62 -7.15
C ASP A 238 -19.29 -0.60 -7.72
N GLN A 239 -18.20 -0.39 -8.46
CA GLN A 239 -17.35 -1.48 -8.94
C GLN A 239 -16.68 -2.24 -7.78
N ILE A 240 -16.15 -1.54 -6.77
CA ILE A 240 -15.61 -2.17 -5.55
C ILE A 240 -16.72 -2.94 -4.81
N ALA A 241 -17.94 -2.41 -4.75
CA ALA A 241 -19.05 -3.09 -4.08
C ALA A 241 -19.50 -4.37 -4.80
N ALA A 242 -19.43 -4.38 -6.14
CA ALA A 242 -19.76 -5.52 -6.98
C ALA A 242 -18.76 -6.68 -6.88
N GLU A 243 -17.57 -6.44 -6.34
CA GLU A 243 -16.58 -7.49 -6.05
C GLU A 243 -16.97 -8.40 -4.89
N GLU A 244 -18.01 -8.04 -4.14
CA GLU A 244 -18.58 -8.81 -3.04
C GLU A 244 -17.59 -9.27 -1.96
N MET A 245 -16.45 -8.59 -1.82
CA MET A 245 -15.45 -8.84 -0.78
C MET A 245 -16.08 -8.80 0.62
N GLU A 246 -15.58 -9.64 1.53
CA GLU A 246 -16.02 -9.69 2.93
C GLU A 246 -15.46 -8.51 3.73
N TYR A 247 -14.24 -8.09 3.42
CA TYR A 247 -13.54 -7.03 4.14
C TYR A 247 -12.93 -6.00 3.18
N VAL A 248 -13.37 -4.75 3.29
CA VAL A 248 -12.78 -3.60 2.58
C VAL A 248 -12.32 -2.59 3.63
N ILE A 249 -11.02 -2.35 3.68
CA ILE A 249 -10.36 -1.52 4.68
C ILE A 249 -9.73 -0.33 3.95
N PRO A 250 -10.51 0.73 3.67
CA PRO A 250 -10.00 1.91 3.03
C PRO A 250 -9.16 2.73 4.00
N VAL A 251 -7.94 3.05 3.59
CA VAL A 251 -6.94 3.79 4.38
C VAL A 251 -6.30 4.90 3.54
N HIS A 252 -5.50 5.73 4.19
CA HIS A 252 -4.56 6.67 3.58
C HIS A 252 -5.24 7.59 2.54
N CYS A 253 -4.76 7.60 1.29
CA CYS A 253 -5.21 8.44 0.19
C CYS A 253 -6.63 8.14 -0.33
N THR A 254 -7.35 7.18 0.26
CA THR A 254 -8.77 6.96 -0.09
C THR A 254 -9.63 8.20 0.23
N GLY A 255 -9.27 8.96 1.26
CA GLY A 255 -9.99 10.18 1.63
C GLY A 255 -11.36 9.94 2.28
N MET A 256 -11.87 10.95 2.99
CA MET A 256 -13.08 10.80 3.81
C MET A 256 -14.34 10.52 2.97
N GLU A 257 -14.48 11.18 1.81
CA GLU A 257 -15.63 10.96 0.91
C GLU A 257 -15.67 9.52 0.39
N GLY A 258 -14.53 9.00 -0.08
CA GLY A 258 -14.41 7.60 -0.51
C GLY A 258 -14.71 6.61 0.60
N ILE A 259 -14.16 6.84 1.81
CA ILE A 259 -14.41 5.99 2.98
C ILE A 259 -15.89 5.98 3.37
N CYS A 260 -16.54 7.14 3.45
CA CYS A 260 -17.97 7.22 3.73
C CYS A 260 -18.81 6.56 2.63
N GLY A 261 -18.45 6.77 1.37
CA GLY A 261 -19.13 6.18 0.22
C GLY A 261 -19.05 4.64 0.20
N LEU A 262 -17.89 4.07 0.51
CA LEU A 262 -17.72 2.63 0.72
C LEU A 262 -18.54 2.15 1.91
N LYS A 263 -18.50 2.88 3.04
CA LYS A 263 -19.22 2.51 4.25
C LYS A 263 -20.73 2.42 4.04
N LEU A 264 -21.31 3.35 3.27
CA LEU A 264 -22.73 3.35 2.92
C LEU A 264 -23.13 2.15 2.06
N ARG A 265 -22.27 1.73 1.11
CA ARG A 265 -22.53 0.62 0.18
C ARG A 265 -22.32 -0.75 0.82
N LEU A 266 -21.26 -0.87 1.62
CA LEU A 266 -20.76 -2.16 2.11
C LEU A 266 -21.19 -2.47 3.55
N GLY A 267 -21.66 -1.48 4.30
CA GLY A 267 -22.12 -1.66 5.68
C GLY A 267 -21.01 -2.18 6.59
N SER A 268 -21.21 -3.34 7.23
CA SER A 268 -20.21 -3.96 8.10
C SER A 268 -18.97 -4.45 7.36
N ARG A 269 -19.05 -4.70 6.06
CA ARG A 269 -17.91 -5.17 5.24
C ARG A 269 -16.87 -4.08 5.00
N CYS A 270 -17.23 -2.81 5.14
CA CYS A 270 -16.27 -1.69 5.13
C CYS A 270 -15.81 -1.37 6.56
N ILE A 271 -14.51 -1.45 6.80
CA ILE A 271 -13.87 -1.17 8.10
C ILE A 271 -12.97 0.06 7.93
N PRO A 272 -13.43 1.27 8.30
CA PRO A 272 -12.56 2.44 8.34
C PRO A 272 -11.51 2.27 9.42
N ALA A 273 -10.27 1.97 9.03
CA ALA A 273 -9.16 1.78 9.95
C ALA A 273 -8.31 3.03 10.09
N GLY A 274 -7.64 3.17 11.23
CA GLY A 274 -6.62 4.16 11.52
C GLY A 274 -5.48 3.56 12.34
N VAL A 275 -4.46 4.36 12.63
CA VAL A 275 -3.31 3.94 13.45
C VAL A 275 -3.79 3.35 14.78
N GLY A 276 -3.20 2.20 15.13
CA GLY A 276 -3.50 1.45 16.35
C GLY A 276 -4.60 0.41 16.20
N ASP A 277 -5.35 0.41 15.11
CA ASP A 277 -6.33 -0.65 14.87
C ASP A 277 -5.66 -1.99 14.59
N GLN A 278 -6.18 -3.02 15.25
CA GLN A 278 -5.82 -4.41 15.06
C GLN A 278 -6.99 -5.16 14.41
N LEU A 279 -6.70 -5.89 13.34
CA LEU A 279 -7.66 -6.71 12.62
C LEU A 279 -7.18 -8.17 12.60
N ILE A 280 -8.09 -9.11 12.83
CA ILE A 280 -7.80 -10.54 12.90
C ILE A 280 -8.73 -11.25 11.93
N PHE A 281 -8.15 -12.08 11.07
CA PHE A 281 -8.82 -12.89 10.04
C PHE A 281 -8.38 -14.34 10.17
#